data_AF-A0A7C4Z578-F1
#
_entry.id   AF-A0A7C4Z578-F1
#
_cell.length_a   1.000
_cell.length_b   1.000
_cell.length_c   1.000
_cell.angle_alpha   90.00
_cell.angle_beta   90.00
_cell.angle_gamma   90.00
#
_symmetry.space_group_name_H-M   'P 1'
#
loop_
_entity.id
_entity.type
_entity.pdbx_description
1 polymer ?
#
loop_
_entity_poly.entity_id
_entity_poly.type
_entity_poly.pdbx_seq_one_letter_code
_entity_poly.pdbx_strand_id
1 'polypeptide(L)'
;VFIADGHHRYETALRFLEEQRDAGEVRDVDAPAQFVLMMLVGMSDPGLLILPTHRLVSGLPELTAEAVRGLLKQHFDLEAVGTGPEAARTAWELIEADGGQKLLGFGTVKDGVWQLARFRSPDLMKQLASSHSVAWQGLGVSILHVAALDDLIAGTLECDPICKYVHLVSEVQECVARRECQLAVLVPPATMRHVEQIAGNLEKMPPKSTYFYPKLLTGLVFNPVK
;
A
#
# COMPACT_ATOMS: atom_id res chain seq x y z
N VAL A 1 19.86 -8.04 5.82
CA VAL A 1 19.05 -8.41 4.63
C VAL A 1 17.62 -8.02 4.91
N PHE A 2 16.97 -7.32 3.98
CA PHE A 2 15.53 -7.03 4.07
C PHE A 2 14.78 -7.91 3.09
N ILE A 3 13.62 -8.43 3.49
CA ILE A 3 12.76 -9.19 2.60
C ILE A 3 11.90 -8.19 1.81
N ALA A 4 12.26 -7.94 0.55
CA ALA A 4 11.49 -7.06 -0.32
C ALA A 4 10.23 -7.76 -0.88
N ASP A 5 10.39 -9.01 -1.32
CA ASP A 5 9.31 -9.85 -1.83
C ASP A 5 9.51 -11.29 -1.32
N GLY A 6 8.42 -12.04 -1.17
CA GLY A 6 8.44 -13.42 -0.72
C GLY A 6 8.26 -13.61 0.79
N HIS A 7 7.66 -12.65 1.50
CA HIS A 7 7.32 -12.79 2.92
C HIS A 7 6.59 -14.10 3.23
N HIS A 8 5.53 -14.41 2.49
CA HIS A 8 4.82 -15.68 2.66
C HIS A 8 5.68 -16.91 2.34
N ARG A 9 6.55 -16.84 1.30
CA ARG A 9 7.48 -17.93 0.96
C ARG A 9 8.46 -18.18 2.09
N TYR A 10 8.97 -17.11 2.70
CA TYR A 10 9.87 -17.18 3.84
C TYR A 10 9.17 -17.73 5.09
N GLU A 11 7.96 -17.24 5.42
CA GLU A 11 7.16 -17.77 6.54
C GLU A 11 6.81 -19.25 6.36
N THR A 12 6.49 -19.70 5.14
CA THR A 12 6.29 -21.12 4.84
C THR A 12 7.57 -21.93 5.02
N ALA A 13 8.72 -21.42 4.57
CA ALA A 13 10.00 -22.11 4.75
C ALA A 13 10.37 -22.26 6.23
N LEU A 14 10.09 -21.25 7.07
CA LEU A 14 10.30 -21.33 8.52
C LEU A 14 9.43 -22.41 9.17
N ARG A 15 8.14 -22.47 8.82
CA ARG A 15 7.23 -23.52 9.33
C ARG A 15 7.69 -24.91 8.91
N PHE A 16 8.11 -25.08 7.66
CA PHE A 16 8.66 -26.35 7.19
C PHE A 16 9.93 -26.75 7.95
N LEU A 17 10.81 -25.80 8.26
CA LEU A 17 11.98 -26.05 9.10
C LEU A 17 11.58 -26.53 10.50
N GLU A 18 10.56 -25.93 11.12
CA GLU A 18 10.04 -26.38 12.42
C GLU A 18 9.50 -27.82 12.35
N GLU A 19 8.71 -28.16 11.34
CA GLU A 19 8.22 -29.53 11.13
C GLU A 19 9.36 -30.55 10.97
N GLN A 20 10.43 -30.20 10.24
CA GLN A 20 11.59 -31.07 10.07
C GLN A 20 12.40 -31.22 11.36
N ARG A 21 12.45 -30.17 12.21
CA ARG A 21 13.08 -30.26 13.54
C ARG A 21 12.31 -31.18 14.45
N ASP A 22 10.99 -31.07 14.48
CA ASP A 22 10.12 -31.93 15.28
C ASP A 22 10.19 -33.40 14.85
N ALA A 23 10.38 -33.64 13.55
CA ALA A 23 10.62 -34.97 13.00
C ALA A 23 12.04 -35.52 13.26
N GLY A 24 12.96 -34.73 13.81
CA GLY A 24 14.37 -35.12 14.02
C GLY A 24 15.20 -35.21 12.73
N GLU A 25 14.71 -34.63 11.62
CA GLU A 25 15.37 -34.66 10.31
C GLU A 25 16.43 -33.55 10.15
N VAL A 26 16.40 -32.54 11.02
CA VAL A 26 17.44 -31.49 11.09
C VAL A 26 18.59 -31.95 11.97
N ARG A 27 19.60 -32.56 11.35
CA ARG A 27 20.73 -33.19 12.04
C ARG A 27 21.82 -32.22 12.47
N ASP A 28 22.00 -31.13 11.74
CA ASP A 28 23.05 -30.14 11.97
C ASP A 28 22.70 -28.77 11.33
N VAL A 29 23.65 -27.84 11.38
CA VAL A 29 23.52 -26.48 10.83
C VAL A 29 23.45 -26.45 9.30
N ASP A 30 23.92 -27.50 8.63
CA ASP A 30 24.02 -27.61 7.18
C ASP A 30 22.84 -28.40 6.57
N ALA A 31 21.88 -28.83 7.40
CA ALA A 31 20.69 -29.52 6.96
C ALA A 31 19.91 -28.66 5.92
N PRO A 32 19.46 -29.25 4.78
CA PRO A 32 18.86 -28.48 3.69
C PRO A 32 17.68 -27.58 4.09
N ALA A 33 16.87 -28.01 5.07
CA ALA A 33 15.73 -27.24 5.57
C ALA A 33 16.11 -25.92 6.24
N GLN A 34 17.38 -25.73 6.62
CA GLN A 34 17.89 -24.48 7.21
C GLN A 34 18.15 -23.39 6.16
N PHE A 35 18.05 -23.72 4.87
CA PHE A 35 18.34 -22.81 3.77
C PHE A 35 17.10 -22.57 2.91
N VAL A 36 16.97 -21.35 2.40
CA VAL A 36 15.98 -20.98 1.39
C VAL A 36 16.68 -20.24 0.27
N LEU A 37 16.32 -20.56 -0.96
CA LEU A 37 16.86 -19.88 -2.13
C LEU A 37 16.43 -18.41 -2.12
N MET A 38 17.39 -17.51 -2.23
CA MET A 38 17.15 -16.06 -2.26
C MET A 38 17.84 -15.43 -3.47
N MET A 39 17.25 -14.34 -3.97
CA MET A 39 17.92 -13.40 -4.87
C MET A 39 18.27 -12.15 -4.08
N LEU A 40 19.53 -11.74 -4.15
CA LEU A 40 20.01 -10.53 -3.50
C LEU A 40 20.04 -9.40 -4.52
N VAL A 41 19.39 -8.29 -4.20
CA VAL A 41 19.35 -7.07 -5.01
C VAL A 41 19.85 -5.92 -4.14
N GLY A 42 20.74 -5.09 -4.69
CA GLY A 42 21.23 -3.91 -3.99
C GLY A 42 20.11 -2.89 -3.81
N MET A 43 19.93 -2.37 -2.59
CA MET A 43 18.93 -1.32 -2.32
C MET A 43 19.21 -0.01 -3.06
N SER A 44 20.48 0.22 -3.41
CA SER A 44 20.94 1.37 -4.18
C SER A 44 20.85 1.17 -5.70
N ASP A 45 20.33 0.03 -6.18
CA ASP A 45 20.19 -0.23 -7.60
C ASP A 45 19.16 0.74 -8.21
N PRO A 46 19.54 1.59 -9.18
CA PRO A 46 18.61 2.56 -9.77
C PRO A 46 17.48 1.90 -10.56
N GLY A 47 17.62 0.62 -10.93
CA GLY A 47 16.58 -0.18 -11.57
C GLY A 47 15.54 -0.75 -10.62
N LEU A 48 15.74 -0.65 -9.29
CA LEU A 48 14.78 -1.11 -8.29
C LEU A 48 13.77 0.00 -7.98
N LEU A 49 12.56 -0.17 -8.52
CA LEU A 49 11.45 0.77 -8.32
C LEU A 49 10.43 0.21 -7.34
N ILE A 50 9.77 1.09 -6.60
CA ILE A 50 8.56 0.77 -5.85
C ILE A 50 7.42 1.54 -6.53
N LEU A 51 6.54 0.82 -7.21
CA LEU A 51 5.39 1.42 -7.88
C LEU A 51 4.26 1.70 -6.87
N PRO A 52 3.41 2.70 -7.15
CA PRO A 52 2.25 2.94 -6.33
C PRO A 52 1.29 1.75 -6.38
N THR A 53 0.43 1.69 -5.38
CA THR A 53 -0.67 0.72 -5.32
C THR A 53 -1.93 1.52 -5.01
N HIS A 54 -2.70 1.89 -6.02
CA HIS A 54 -3.94 2.64 -5.85
C HIS A 54 -5.05 1.74 -5.31
N ARG A 55 -6.05 2.34 -4.66
CA ARG A 55 -7.18 1.60 -4.08
C ARG A 55 -8.45 1.90 -4.87
N LEU A 56 -9.18 0.84 -5.18
CA LEU A 56 -10.55 0.88 -5.68
C LEU A 56 -11.42 0.35 -4.54
N VAL A 57 -12.17 1.24 -3.91
CA VAL A 57 -12.88 0.97 -2.66
C VAL A 57 -14.36 0.77 -2.95
N SER A 58 -14.85 -0.41 -2.61
CA SER A 58 -16.26 -0.79 -2.65
C SER A 58 -16.79 -1.10 -1.24
N GLY A 59 -18.08 -1.43 -1.12
CA GLY A 59 -18.70 -1.66 0.19
C GLY A 59 -19.08 -0.36 0.93
N LEU A 60 -18.95 0.78 0.26
CA LEU A 60 -19.37 2.09 0.73
C LEU A 60 -20.75 2.44 0.16
N PRO A 61 -21.53 3.33 0.79
CA PRO A 61 -22.63 3.99 0.12
C PRO A 61 -22.13 4.84 -1.06
N GLU A 62 -23.03 5.24 -1.95
CA GLU A 62 -22.70 6.14 -3.06
C GLU A 62 -22.33 7.54 -2.55
N LEU A 63 -21.02 7.86 -2.58
CA LEU A 63 -20.45 9.11 -2.07
C LEU A 63 -20.28 10.16 -3.17
N THR A 64 -20.60 11.41 -2.87
CA THR A 64 -20.17 12.58 -3.64
C THR A 64 -18.85 13.12 -3.09
N ALA A 65 -18.14 13.92 -3.89
CA ALA A 65 -16.93 14.58 -3.44
C ALA A 65 -17.18 15.55 -2.27
N GLU A 66 -18.38 16.13 -2.17
CA GLU A 66 -18.76 16.94 -1.01
C GLU A 66 -18.98 16.09 0.25
N ALA A 67 -19.53 14.88 0.11
CA ALA A 67 -19.65 13.95 1.24
C ALA A 67 -18.27 13.52 1.75
N VAL A 68 -17.35 13.15 0.84
CA VAL A 68 -15.96 12.83 1.19
C VAL A 68 -15.26 14.01 1.87
N ARG A 69 -15.41 15.23 1.31
CA ARG A 69 -14.91 16.47 1.95
C ARG A 69 -15.48 16.65 3.36
N GLY A 70 -16.78 16.45 3.55
CA GLY A 70 -17.44 16.55 4.84
C GLY A 70 -16.81 15.64 5.90
N LEU A 71 -16.48 14.40 5.51
CA LEU A 71 -15.85 13.39 6.38
C LEU A 71 -14.38 13.70 6.69
N LEU A 72 -13.62 14.21 5.71
CA LEU A 72 -12.17 14.34 5.84
C LEU A 72 -11.68 15.74 6.27
N LYS A 73 -12.47 16.80 6.08
CA LYS A 73 -12.03 18.22 6.23
C LYS A 73 -11.44 18.62 7.58
N GLN A 74 -11.72 17.87 8.65
CA GLN A 74 -11.12 18.15 9.96
C GLN A 74 -9.61 17.86 9.93
N HIS A 75 -9.21 16.77 9.27
CA HIS A 75 -7.84 16.24 9.28
C HIS A 75 -7.09 16.37 7.96
N PHE A 76 -7.79 16.75 6.89
CA PHE A 76 -7.24 16.95 5.55
C PHE A 76 -7.61 18.33 5.00
N ASP A 77 -6.67 18.93 4.27
CA ASP A 77 -6.95 20.07 3.37
C ASP A 77 -7.34 19.52 2.01
N LEU A 78 -8.58 19.77 1.58
CA LEU A 78 -9.11 19.23 0.33
C LEU A 78 -9.25 20.31 -0.75
N GLU A 79 -8.80 20.01 -1.95
CA GLU A 79 -8.92 20.87 -3.13
C GLU A 79 -9.54 20.10 -4.29
N ALA A 80 -10.51 20.69 -4.97
CA ALA A 80 -11.09 20.06 -6.15
C ALA A 80 -10.14 20.19 -7.34
N VAL A 81 -9.92 19.07 -8.04
CA VAL A 81 -9.09 19.03 -9.26
C VAL A 81 -9.97 19.23 -10.49
N GLY A 82 -11.11 18.55 -10.54
CA GLY A 82 -12.01 18.59 -11.69
C GLY A 82 -12.86 17.34 -11.77
N THR A 83 -13.42 17.06 -12.96
CA THR A 83 -14.25 15.89 -13.21
C THR A 83 -13.71 15.02 -14.35
N GLY A 84 -14.00 13.73 -14.29
CA GLY A 84 -13.69 12.78 -15.36
C GLY A 84 -12.23 12.29 -15.38
N PRO A 85 -11.83 11.57 -16.45
CA PRO A 85 -10.55 10.87 -16.51
C PRO A 85 -9.35 11.82 -16.54
N GLU A 86 -9.46 12.98 -17.19
CA GLU A 86 -8.37 13.98 -17.22
C GLU A 86 -8.06 14.49 -15.80
N ALA A 87 -9.08 14.70 -14.98
CA ALA A 87 -8.89 15.11 -13.59
C ALA A 87 -8.16 14.04 -12.75
N ALA A 88 -8.39 12.75 -13.01
CA ALA A 88 -7.63 11.67 -12.38
C ALA A 88 -6.13 11.74 -12.74
N ARG A 89 -5.81 12.04 -14.01
CA ARG A 89 -4.43 12.16 -14.48
C ARG A 89 -3.75 13.38 -13.86
N THR A 90 -4.42 14.53 -13.89
CA THR A 90 -3.92 15.75 -13.25
C THR A 90 -3.72 15.58 -11.75
N ALA A 91 -4.64 14.91 -11.05
CA ALA A 91 -4.47 14.60 -9.64
C ALA A 91 -3.21 13.75 -9.39
N TRP A 92 -2.96 12.75 -10.25
CA TRP A 92 -1.75 11.94 -10.16
C TRP A 92 -0.47 12.73 -10.42
N GLU A 93 -0.43 13.55 -11.48
CA GLU A 93 0.70 14.41 -11.80
C GLU A 93 1.06 15.36 -10.64
N LEU A 94 0.04 15.91 -9.96
CA LEU A 94 0.22 16.75 -8.78
C LEU A 94 0.77 15.98 -7.57
N ILE A 95 0.35 14.72 -7.38
CA ILE A 95 0.89 13.83 -6.33
C ILE A 95 2.36 13.48 -6.61
N GLU A 96 2.69 13.17 -7.87
CA GLU A 96 4.07 12.88 -8.26
C GLU A 96 4.97 14.12 -8.10
N ALA A 97 4.48 15.30 -8.48
CA ALA A 97 5.22 16.56 -8.33
C ALA A 97 5.42 16.95 -6.86
N ASP A 98 4.48 16.63 -5.96
CA ASP A 98 4.64 16.85 -4.51
C ASP A 98 5.78 16.00 -3.92
N GLY A 99 5.95 14.76 -4.40
CA GLY A 99 7.00 13.83 -3.96
C GLY A 99 6.89 13.38 -2.50
N GLY A 100 5.85 13.80 -1.79
CA GLY A 100 5.61 13.49 -0.39
C GLY A 100 4.78 12.23 -0.16
N GLN A 101 4.35 12.05 1.10
CA GLN A 101 3.48 10.95 1.52
C GLN A 101 2.12 11.43 2.03
N LYS A 102 1.91 12.76 2.09
CA LYS A 102 0.74 13.36 2.74
C LYS A 102 -0.36 13.75 1.75
N LEU A 103 -0.08 13.77 0.46
CA LEU A 103 -1.03 14.15 -0.57
C LEU A 103 -1.63 12.90 -1.21
N LEU A 104 -2.94 12.75 -1.07
CA LEU A 104 -3.73 11.64 -1.63
C LEU A 104 -4.73 12.20 -2.64
N GLY A 105 -5.10 11.40 -3.64
CA GLY A 105 -6.15 11.77 -4.61
C GLY A 105 -7.39 10.93 -4.38
N PHE A 106 -8.55 11.55 -4.24
CA PHE A 106 -9.85 10.88 -4.05
C PHE A 106 -10.76 11.16 -5.24
N GLY A 107 -11.24 10.10 -5.89
CA GLY A 107 -12.17 10.16 -7.01
C GLY A 107 -13.50 9.50 -6.64
N THR A 108 -14.59 10.25 -6.65
CA THR A 108 -15.93 9.73 -6.35
C THR A 108 -16.67 9.34 -7.63
N VAL A 109 -17.20 8.11 -7.67
CA VAL A 109 -17.79 7.55 -8.90
C VAL A 109 -19.17 8.15 -9.19
N LYS A 110 -19.92 8.52 -8.15
CA LYS A 110 -21.29 9.05 -8.25
C LYS A 110 -21.38 10.34 -9.07
N ASP A 111 -20.48 11.28 -8.82
CA ASP A 111 -20.42 12.61 -9.45
C ASP A 111 -19.20 12.78 -10.37
N GLY A 112 -18.30 11.80 -10.40
CA GLY A 112 -17.11 11.79 -11.27
C GLY A 112 -16.06 12.84 -10.88
N VAL A 113 -16.13 13.38 -9.67
CA VAL A 113 -15.26 14.46 -9.18
C VAL A 113 -14.00 13.89 -8.56
N TRP A 114 -12.86 14.52 -8.86
CA TRP A 114 -11.57 14.26 -8.24
C TRP A 114 -11.16 15.40 -7.33
N GLN A 115 -10.63 15.06 -6.16
CA GLN A 115 -10.10 15.99 -5.17
C GLN A 115 -8.72 15.52 -4.68
N LEU A 116 -7.84 16.46 -4.43
CA LEU A 116 -6.63 16.23 -3.65
C LEU A 116 -6.94 16.43 -2.17
N ALA A 117 -6.38 15.60 -1.31
CA ALA A 117 -6.51 15.67 0.13
C ALA A 117 -5.12 15.60 0.77
N ARG A 118 -4.68 16.71 1.37
CA ARG A 118 -3.41 16.80 2.09
C ARG A 118 -3.64 16.54 3.58
N PHE A 119 -3.00 15.51 4.11
CA PHE A 119 -3.07 15.19 5.53
C PHE A 119 -2.32 16.21 6.39
N ARG A 120 -3.00 16.77 7.40
CA ARG A 120 -2.45 17.82 8.29
C ARG A 120 -2.46 17.48 9.78
N SER A 121 -2.94 16.30 10.17
CA SER A 121 -3.17 15.94 11.59
C SER A 121 -2.27 14.80 12.09
N PRO A 122 -0.96 14.99 12.23
CA PRO A 122 -0.06 13.92 12.70
C PRO A 122 -0.46 13.35 14.07
N ASP A 123 -1.09 14.15 14.94
CA ASP A 123 -1.54 13.70 16.25
C ASP A 123 -2.67 12.67 16.17
N LEU A 124 -3.51 12.70 15.13
CA LEU A 124 -4.51 11.65 14.88
C LEU A 124 -3.82 10.30 14.67
N MET A 125 -2.76 10.25 13.84
CA MET A 125 -2.01 9.01 13.63
C MET A 125 -1.28 8.54 14.89
N LYS A 126 -0.80 9.46 15.74
CA LYS A 126 -0.22 9.07 17.04
C LYS A 126 -1.25 8.41 17.95
N GLN A 127 -2.52 8.83 17.87
CA GLN A 127 -3.61 8.24 18.65
C GLN A 127 -4.01 6.87 18.07
N LEU A 128 -4.29 6.80 16.77
CA LEU A 128 -4.80 5.61 16.10
C LEU A 128 -3.76 4.51 15.92
N ALA A 129 -2.49 4.88 15.73
CA ALA A 129 -1.38 3.97 15.45
C ALA A 129 -0.22 4.18 16.45
N SER A 130 -0.55 4.33 17.74
CA SER A 130 0.41 4.60 18.82
C SER A 130 1.50 3.54 18.98
N SER A 131 1.24 2.30 18.57
CA SER A 131 2.20 1.20 18.57
C SER A 131 3.23 1.26 17.43
N HIS A 132 3.09 2.21 16.51
CA HIS A 132 3.93 2.32 15.32
C HIS A 132 4.85 3.54 15.35
N SER A 133 5.98 3.45 14.64
CA SER A 133 6.95 4.52 14.53
C SER A 133 6.39 5.73 13.75
N VAL A 134 7.02 6.89 13.94
CA VAL A 134 6.68 8.12 13.20
C VAL A 134 6.81 7.93 11.68
N ALA A 135 7.77 7.13 11.24
CA ALA A 135 7.96 6.82 9.81
C ALA A 135 6.78 6.02 9.26
N TRP A 136 6.30 5.03 10.01
CA TRP A 136 5.13 4.23 9.65
C TRP A 136 3.85 5.07 9.66
N GLN A 137 3.66 5.87 10.71
CA GLN A 137 2.50 6.79 10.87
C GLN A 137 2.43 7.84 9.76
N GLY A 138 3.57 8.28 9.23
CA GLY A 138 3.66 9.28 8.18
C GLY A 138 3.57 8.73 6.75
N LEU A 139 3.49 7.41 6.57
CA LEU A 139 3.46 6.79 5.24
C LEU A 139 2.08 6.95 4.60
N GLY A 140 2.01 7.28 3.31
CA GLY A 140 0.75 7.64 2.65
C GLY A 140 -0.29 6.52 2.68
N VAL A 141 0.17 5.27 2.57
CA VAL A 141 -0.69 4.09 2.72
C VAL A 141 -1.25 3.92 4.13
N SER A 142 -0.47 4.28 5.17
CA SER A 142 -0.91 4.19 6.56
C SER A 142 -1.94 5.28 6.85
N ILE A 143 -1.68 6.51 6.39
CA ILE A 143 -2.62 7.63 6.48
C ILE A 143 -3.93 7.28 5.76
N LEU A 144 -3.84 6.66 4.57
CA LEU A 144 -5.03 6.23 3.84
C LEU A 144 -5.85 5.21 4.63
N HIS A 145 -5.23 4.09 5.02
CA HIS A 145 -5.98 3.00 5.64
C HIS A 145 -6.47 3.39 7.04
N VAL A 146 -5.57 3.81 7.93
CA VAL A 146 -5.89 4.04 9.33
C VAL A 146 -6.76 5.29 9.52
N ALA A 147 -6.35 6.44 8.98
CA ALA A 147 -7.06 7.69 9.23
C ALA A 147 -8.22 7.90 8.25
N ALA A 148 -7.99 7.80 6.94
CA ALA A 148 -9.04 8.16 5.98
C ALA A 148 -10.12 7.08 5.83
N LEU A 149 -9.74 5.83 5.61
CA LEU A 149 -10.69 4.74 5.36
C LEU A 149 -11.30 4.19 6.66
N ASP A 150 -10.48 3.71 7.59
CA ASP A 150 -10.96 2.97 8.77
C ASP A 150 -11.62 3.89 9.80
N ASP A 151 -10.95 5.00 10.17
CA ASP A 151 -11.45 5.92 11.19
C ASP A 151 -12.52 6.89 10.63
N LEU A 152 -12.16 7.72 9.65
CA LEU A 152 -13.03 8.82 9.23
C LEU A 152 -14.20 8.39 8.34
N ILE A 153 -13.97 7.51 7.35
CA ILE A 153 -15.03 7.07 6.43
C ILE A 153 -15.82 5.91 7.04
N ALA A 154 -15.18 4.78 7.32
CA ALA A 154 -15.84 3.57 7.81
C ALA A 154 -16.39 3.77 9.23
N GLY A 155 -15.64 4.41 10.12
CA GLY A 155 -16.08 4.72 11.47
C GLY A 155 -17.29 5.67 11.52
N THR A 156 -17.41 6.64 10.60
CA THR A 156 -18.56 7.56 10.54
C THR A 156 -19.76 6.96 9.80
N LEU A 157 -19.52 6.17 8.74
CA LEU A 157 -20.58 5.60 7.90
C LEU A 157 -21.03 4.21 8.37
N GLU A 158 -20.36 3.63 9.37
CA GLU A 158 -20.58 2.28 9.90
C GLU A 158 -20.61 1.22 8.77
N CYS A 159 -19.57 1.20 7.95
CA CYS A 159 -19.45 0.29 6.80
C CYS A 159 -18.10 -0.43 6.76
N ASP A 160 -17.98 -1.47 5.92
CA ASP A 160 -16.76 -2.29 5.78
C ASP A 160 -16.18 -2.13 4.36
N PRO A 161 -15.20 -1.22 4.16
CA PRO A 161 -14.64 -0.94 2.85
C PRO A 161 -13.79 -2.10 2.32
N ILE A 162 -14.10 -2.55 1.11
CA ILE A 162 -13.34 -3.59 0.40
C ILE A 162 -12.41 -2.92 -0.61
N CYS A 163 -11.09 -3.10 -0.43
CA CYS A 163 -10.09 -2.55 -1.32
C CYS A 163 -9.62 -3.55 -2.38
N LYS A 164 -9.84 -3.23 -3.66
CA LYS A 164 -9.10 -3.81 -4.79
C LYS A 164 -7.90 -2.92 -5.11
N TYR A 165 -6.79 -3.54 -5.52
CA TYR A 165 -5.51 -2.86 -5.71
C TYR A 165 -5.11 -2.85 -7.19
N VAL A 166 -4.67 -1.69 -7.67
CA VAL A 166 -4.18 -1.49 -9.04
C VAL A 166 -2.92 -0.63 -9.03
N HIS A 167 -2.11 -0.65 -10.08
CA HIS A 167 -0.80 0.01 -10.10
C HIS A 167 -0.73 1.18 -11.08
N LEU A 168 -1.63 1.21 -12.06
CA LEU A 168 -1.68 2.23 -13.08
C LEU A 168 -2.91 3.11 -12.92
N VAL A 169 -2.75 4.41 -13.21
CA VAL A 169 -3.87 5.36 -13.24
C VAL A 169 -4.91 4.97 -14.31
N SER A 170 -4.48 4.35 -15.42
CA SER A 170 -5.39 3.85 -16.45
C SER A 170 -6.33 2.77 -15.91
N GLU A 171 -5.84 1.85 -15.07
CA GLU A 171 -6.67 0.83 -14.43
C GLU A 171 -7.71 1.47 -13.48
N VAL A 172 -7.32 2.56 -12.80
CA VAL A 172 -8.25 3.34 -11.98
C VAL A 172 -9.34 3.98 -12.83
N GLN A 173 -8.97 4.63 -13.94
CA GLN A 173 -9.91 5.27 -14.86
C GLN A 173 -10.89 4.25 -15.47
N GLU A 174 -10.41 3.07 -15.88
CA GLU A 174 -11.24 1.99 -16.42
C GLU A 174 -12.26 1.49 -15.38
N CYS A 175 -11.82 1.27 -14.14
CA CYS A 175 -12.69 0.84 -13.04
C CYS A 175 -13.78 1.88 -12.73
N VAL A 176 -13.39 3.16 -12.64
CA VAL A 176 -14.32 4.29 -12.41
C VAL A 176 -15.33 4.39 -13.55
N ALA A 177 -14.90 4.25 -14.80
CA ALA A 177 -15.77 4.29 -15.97
C ALA A 177 -16.79 3.14 -15.98
N ARG A 178 -16.37 1.94 -15.52
CA ARG A 178 -17.24 0.77 -15.36
C ARG A 178 -18.09 0.78 -14.09
N ARG A 179 -17.89 1.77 -13.20
CA ARG A 179 -18.56 1.88 -11.90
C ARG A 179 -18.40 0.63 -11.03
N GLU A 180 -17.22 0.03 -11.04
CA GLU A 180 -16.91 -1.17 -10.24
C GLU A 180 -16.58 -0.86 -8.76
N CYS A 181 -16.51 0.42 -8.39
CA CYS A 181 -16.25 0.89 -7.03
C CYS A 181 -17.05 2.17 -6.73
N GLN A 182 -17.09 2.60 -5.47
CA GLN A 182 -17.71 3.87 -5.06
C GLN A 182 -16.67 4.99 -4.95
N LEU A 183 -15.45 4.64 -4.56
CA LEU A 183 -14.36 5.57 -4.30
C LEU A 183 -13.04 5.01 -4.87
N ALA A 184 -12.38 5.79 -5.70
CA ALA A 184 -11.02 5.52 -6.15
C ALA A 184 -10.03 6.39 -5.37
N VAL A 185 -8.90 5.82 -4.96
CA VAL A 185 -7.86 6.55 -4.23
C VAL A 185 -6.48 6.37 -4.85
N LEU A 186 -5.88 7.48 -5.25
CA LEU A 186 -4.50 7.60 -5.69
C LEU A 186 -3.60 7.85 -4.47
N VAL A 187 -2.49 7.12 -4.42
CA VAL A 187 -1.58 7.09 -3.26
C VAL A 187 -0.15 7.17 -3.79
N PRO A 188 0.71 8.03 -3.20
CA PRO A 188 2.12 8.11 -3.58
C PRO A 188 2.83 6.79 -3.26
N PRO A 189 3.82 6.38 -4.08
CA PRO A 189 4.60 5.17 -3.81
C PRO A 189 5.41 5.33 -2.52
N ALA A 190 5.68 4.23 -1.82
CA ALA A 190 6.71 4.19 -0.81
C ALA A 190 8.10 4.29 -1.49
N THR A 191 9.11 4.78 -0.77
CA THR A 191 10.49 4.86 -1.27
C THR A 191 11.36 3.81 -0.57
N MET A 192 12.52 3.51 -1.14
CA MET A 192 13.50 2.65 -0.47
C MET A 192 13.89 3.19 0.91
N ARG A 193 13.97 4.52 1.07
CA ARG A 193 14.22 5.16 2.36
C ARG A 193 13.12 4.85 3.38
N HIS A 194 11.85 4.81 2.97
CA HIS A 194 10.75 4.43 3.86
C HIS A 194 10.89 2.97 4.31
N VAL A 195 11.25 2.07 3.39
CA VAL A 195 11.48 0.65 3.70
C VAL A 195 12.61 0.50 4.72
N GLU A 196 13.75 1.16 4.50
CA GLU A 196 14.89 1.12 5.42
C GLU A 196 14.53 1.65 6.81
N GLN A 197 13.82 2.78 6.89
CA GLN A 197 13.44 3.39 8.16
C GLN A 197 12.46 2.52 8.96
N ILE A 198 11.41 2.03 8.32
CA ILE A 198 10.37 1.24 8.98
C ILE A 198 10.91 -0.13 9.38
N ALA A 199 11.55 -0.84 8.45
CA ALA A 199 12.10 -2.15 8.75
C ALA A 199 13.32 -2.06 9.70
N GLY A 200 14.07 -0.96 9.69
CA GLY A 200 15.13 -0.66 10.66
C GLY A 200 14.62 -0.50 12.10
N ASN A 201 13.36 -0.10 12.26
CA ASN A 201 12.66 -0.09 13.55
C ASN A 201 12.07 -1.47 13.92
N LEU A 202 12.41 -2.53 13.18
CA LEU A 202 11.85 -3.88 13.31
C LEU A 202 10.33 -3.93 13.07
N GLU A 203 9.80 -2.98 12.31
CA GLU A 203 8.38 -2.95 11.94
C GLU A 203 8.14 -3.55 10.56
N LYS A 204 6.95 -4.14 10.39
CA LYS A 204 6.48 -4.54 9.06
C LYS A 204 5.92 -3.32 8.33
N MET A 205 6.23 -3.22 7.04
CA MET A 205 5.56 -2.27 6.16
C MET A 205 4.04 -2.49 6.19
N PRO A 206 3.21 -1.43 6.08
CA PRO A 206 1.76 -1.61 5.99
C PRO A 206 1.40 -2.56 4.85
N PRO A 207 0.30 -3.33 4.96
CA PRO A 207 -0.13 -4.21 3.88
C PRO A 207 -0.28 -3.46 2.55
N LYS A 208 0.17 -4.11 1.45
CA LYS A 208 0.02 -3.58 0.08
C LYS A 208 0.61 -2.17 -0.10
N SER A 209 1.79 -1.96 0.48
CA SER A 209 2.54 -0.69 0.44
C SER A 209 3.73 -0.69 -0.52
N THR A 210 4.24 -1.87 -0.87
CA THR A 210 5.45 -2.03 -1.69
C THR A 210 5.19 -2.94 -2.88
N TYR A 211 5.06 -2.36 -4.08
CA TYR A 211 5.13 -3.11 -5.33
C TYR A 211 6.50 -2.93 -5.98
N PHE A 212 7.44 -3.82 -5.65
CA PHE A 212 8.77 -3.82 -6.25
C PHE A 212 8.71 -4.19 -7.74
N TYR A 213 9.37 -3.39 -8.58
CA TYR A 213 9.49 -3.56 -10.03
C TYR A 213 10.95 -3.37 -10.47
N PRO A 214 11.46 -4.13 -11.46
CA PRO A 214 10.79 -5.25 -12.11
C PRO A 214 10.59 -6.44 -11.15
N LYS A 215 9.52 -7.19 -11.37
CA LYS A 215 9.34 -8.47 -10.68
C LYS A 215 10.34 -9.48 -11.20
N LEU A 216 10.85 -10.32 -10.32
CA LEU A 216 11.72 -11.42 -10.73
C LEU A 216 10.94 -12.36 -11.65
N LEU A 217 11.56 -12.71 -12.78
CA LEU A 217 11.00 -13.68 -13.70
C LEU A 217 10.89 -15.04 -12.99
N THR A 218 9.71 -15.65 -13.07
CA THR A 218 9.51 -17.01 -12.59
C THR A 218 10.22 -18.00 -13.51
N GLY A 219 10.69 -19.11 -12.95
CA GLY A 219 11.32 -20.19 -13.73
C GLY A 219 12.76 -19.94 -14.19
N LEU A 220 13.46 -18.93 -13.65
CA LEU A 220 14.89 -18.74 -13.95
C LEU A 220 15.76 -19.88 -13.40
N VAL A 221 15.36 -20.46 -12.27
CA VAL A 221 16.03 -21.60 -11.63
C VAL A 221 14.96 -22.59 -11.24
N PHE A 222 15.13 -23.84 -11.65
CA PHE A 222 14.32 -24.97 -11.21
C PHE A 222 15.18 -25.90 -10.38
N ASN A 223 14.71 -26.23 -9.18
CA ASN A 223 15.28 -27.34 -8.42
C ASN A 223 14.47 -28.60 -8.76
N PRO A 224 15.06 -29.62 -9.41
CA PRO A 224 14.36 -30.87 -9.67
C PRO A 224 13.98 -31.53 -8.35
N VAL A 225 12.68 -31.79 -8.17
CA VAL A 225 12.20 -32.63 -7.05
C VAL A 225 12.51 -34.08 -7.44
N LYS A 226 13.38 -34.74 -6.68
CA LYS A 226 13.72 -36.15 -6.86
C LYS A 226 12.65 -37.05 -6.25
#